data_AF-Q3XWX8-F1
#
_entry.id   AF-Q3XWX8-F1
#
_cell.length_a   1.000
_cell.length_b   1.000
_cell.length_c   1.000
_cell.angle_alpha   90.00
_cell.angle_beta   90.00
_cell.angle_gamma   90.00
#
_symmetry.space_group_name_H-M   'P 1'
#
loop_
_entity.id
_entity.type
_entity.pdbx_description
1 polymer ?
#
loop_
_entity_poly.entity_id
_entity_poly.type
_entity_poly.pdbx_seq_one_letter_code
_entity_poly.pdbx_strand_id
1 'polypeptide(L)'
;MKENQEELDKEMTDAQPEPEIDVEAAEDSGISEAEAEEFETAKLKAELEEMEDKYLRARAEIANMANRGKNEREQLQKYRSQDLAKKLLPSIDNLERALATEVSDDQGAGLKKGVEMVLESLRNALEEEGIEKIPA
;
A
#
# COMPACT_ATOMS: atom_id res chain seq x y z
N MET A 1 11.92 -12.46 2.75
CA MET A 1 10.91 -13.47 2.35
C MET A 1 11.13 -14.78 3.10
N LYS A 2 12.34 -15.36 3.11
CA LYS A 2 12.65 -16.56 3.91
C LYS A 2 12.72 -16.29 5.42
N GLU A 3 13.28 -15.15 5.84
CA GLU A 3 13.39 -14.79 7.27
C GLU A 3 12.04 -14.54 7.95
N ASN A 4 11.05 -13.94 7.26
CA ASN A 4 9.69 -13.79 7.80
C ASN A 4 8.94 -15.11 7.94
N GLN A 5 9.34 -16.16 7.20
CA GLN A 5 8.68 -17.46 7.23
C GLN A 5 9.17 -18.28 8.43
N GLU A 6 10.45 -18.13 8.80
CA GLU A 6 11.04 -18.74 10.00
C GLU A 6 10.55 -18.09 11.31
N GLU A 7 10.12 -16.82 11.31
CA GLU A 7 9.47 -16.19 12.47
C GLU A 7 8.02 -16.65 12.65
N LEU A 8 7.28 -16.84 11.54
CA LEU A 8 5.91 -17.39 11.56
C LEU A 8 5.86 -18.84 12.06
N ASP A 9 6.84 -19.67 11.72
CA ASP A 9 6.93 -21.06 12.19
C ASP A 9 7.34 -21.17 13.67
N LYS A 10 8.06 -20.17 14.21
CA LYS A 10 8.46 -20.13 15.63
C LYS A 10 7.35 -19.70 16.58
N GLU A 11 6.40 -18.87 16.14
CA GLU A 11 5.22 -18.53 16.96
C GLU A 11 4.18 -19.66 17.02
N MET A 12 4.21 -20.62 16.10
CA MET A 12 3.37 -21.83 16.15
C MET A 12 3.91 -22.94 17.07
N THR A 13 5.12 -22.78 17.62
CA THR A 13 5.77 -23.82 18.45
C THR A 13 5.74 -23.54 19.95
N ASP A 14 5.14 -22.43 20.41
CA ASP A 14 4.91 -22.17 21.84
C ASP A 14 3.51 -22.62 22.28
N ALA A 15 3.11 -23.81 21.81
CA ALA A 15 2.06 -24.56 22.47
C ALA A 15 2.60 -24.98 23.84
N GLN A 16 2.30 -24.17 24.86
CA GLN A 16 2.46 -24.56 26.26
C GLN A 16 1.90 -25.97 26.45
N PRO A 17 2.56 -26.81 27.27
CA PRO A 17 2.13 -28.18 27.48
C PRO A 17 0.67 -28.16 27.94
N GLU A 18 -0.19 -28.85 27.19
CA GLU A 18 -1.53 -29.15 27.63
C GLU A 18 -1.44 -29.74 29.04
N PRO A 19 -2.23 -29.26 30.03
CA PRO A 19 -2.52 -30.09 31.16
C PRO A 19 -3.40 -31.22 30.62
N GLU A 20 -2.78 -32.33 30.20
CA GLU A 20 -3.46 -33.61 30.17
C GLU A 20 -3.85 -33.90 31.62
N ILE A 21 -5.12 -33.65 31.94
CA ILE A 21 -5.70 -34.26 33.13
C ILE A 21 -5.88 -35.73 32.75
N ASP A 22 -4.88 -36.52 33.11
CA ASP A 22 -4.99 -37.96 33.15
C ASP A 22 -6.19 -38.32 34.04
N VAL A 23 -7.25 -38.81 33.41
CA VAL A 23 -8.48 -39.24 34.07
C VAL A 23 -8.21 -40.32 35.12
N GLU A 24 -7.06 -41.01 35.04
CA GLU A 24 -6.60 -42.00 36.02
C GLU A 24 -6.06 -41.36 37.33
N ALA A 25 -5.75 -40.06 37.35
CA ALA A 25 -5.29 -39.33 38.55
C ALA A 25 -6.42 -38.62 39.33
N ALA A 26 -7.66 -38.61 38.82
CA ALA A 26 -8.79 -37.95 39.46
C ALA A 26 -9.32 -38.70 40.70
N GLU A 27 -9.06 -40.01 40.85
CA GLU A 27 -9.54 -40.79 41.99
C GLU A 27 -8.82 -40.48 43.32
N ASP A 28 -7.64 -39.85 43.32
CA ASP A 28 -6.87 -39.54 44.55
C ASP A 28 -7.08 -38.11 45.08
N SER A 29 -7.78 -37.23 44.34
CA SER A 29 -7.93 -35.80 44.68
C SER A 29 -9.33 -35.36 45.10
N GLY A 30 -10.34 -36.23 45.05
CA GLY A 30 -11.71 -35.91 45.47
C GLY A 30 -12.43 -34.86 44.60
N ILE A 31 -11.99 -34.71 43.34
CA ILE A 31 -12.59 -33.80 42.36
C ILE A 31 -13.73 -34.54 41.66
N SER A 32 -14.90 -33.92 41.64
CA SER A 32 -16.10 -34.46 40.98
C SER A 32 -15.94 -34.46 39.46
N GLU A 33 -16.48 -35.46 38.75
CA GLU A 33 -16.52 -35.50 37.27
C GLU A 33 -17.11 -34.21 36.66
N ALA A 34 -18.07 -33.59 37.35
CA ALA A 34 -18.63 -32.30 36.98
C ALA A 34 -17.65 -31.12 37.11
N GLU A 35 -16.69 -31.17 38.03
CA GLU A 35 -15.67 -30.12 38.22
C GLU A 35 -14.58 -30.22 37.14
N ALA A 36 -14.29 -31.43 36.65
CA ALA A 36 -13.37 -31.66 35.53
C ALA A 36 -13.95 -31.14 34.21
N GLU A 37 -15.23 -31.41 33.91
CA GLU A 37 -15.92 -30.86 32.73
C GLU A 37 -16.01 -29.32 32.79
N GLU A 38 -16.23 -28.75 33.97
CA GLU A 38 -16.30 -27.29 34.15
C GLU A 38 -14.93 -26.62 33.90
N PHE A 39 -13.84 -27.28 34.30
CA PHE A 39 -12.48 -26.82 34.02
C PHE A 39 -12.14 -26.88 32.52
N GLU A 40 -12.48 -27.98 31.84
CA GLU A 40 -12.22 -28.15 30.42
C GLU A 40 -13.03 -27.16 29.57
N THR A 41 -14.31 -26.95 29.91
CA THR A 41 -15.14 -25.94 29.25
C THR A 41 -14.66 -24.51 29.51
N ALA A 42 -14.11 -24.21 30.69
CA ALA A 42 -13.49 -22.92 30.97
C ALA A 42 -12.21 -22.71 30.14
N LYS A 43 -11.36 -23.74 30.01
CA LYS A 43 -10.15 -23.72 29.18
C LYS A 43 -10.49 -23.48 27.71
N LEU A 44 -11.45 -24.22 27.15
CA LEU A 44 -11.90 -24.07 25.76
C LEU A 44 -12.48 -22.67 25.49
N LYS A 45 -13.21 -22.09 26.45
CA LYS A 45 -13.72 -20.71 26.33
C LYS A 45 -12.58 -19.69 26.30
N ALA A 46 -11.56 -19.87 27.13
CA ALA A 46 -10.40 -18.98 27.15
C ALA A 46 -9.60 -19.06 25.84
N GLU A 47 -9.37 -20.27 25.32
CA GLU A 47 -8.72 -20.47 24.02
C GLU A 47 -9.53 -19.86 22.87
N LEU A 48 -10.86 -19.98 22.91
CA LEU A 48 -11.75 -19.36 21.93
C LEU A 48 -11.66 -17.83 21.98
N GLU A 49 -11.69 -17.24 23.18
CA GLU A 49 -11.55 -15.79 23.36
C GLU A 49 -10.19 -15.28 22.85
N GLU A 50 -9.10 -16.02 23.13
CA GLU A 50 -7.77 -15.70 22.61
C GLU A 50 -7.73 -15.77 21.07
N MET A 51 -8.34 -16.80 20.47
CA MET A 51 -8.41 -16.94 19.02
C MET A 51 -9.28 -15.85 18.37
N GLU A 52 -10.36 -15.43 19.03
CA GLU A 52 -11.19 -14.31 18.58
C GLU A 52 -10.42 -12.99 18.60
N ASP A 53 -9.64 -12.70 19.65
CA ASP A 53 -8.77 -11.50 19.69
C ASP A 53 -7.73 -11.53 18.57
N LYS A 54 -7.03 -12.66 18.39
CA LYS A 54 -6.05 -12.85 17.31
C LYS A 54 -6.70 -12.66 15.94
N TYR A 55 -7.88 -13.24 15.73
CA TYR A 55 -8.62 -13.10 14.48
C TYR A 55 -9.03 -11.64 14.20
N LEU A 56 -9.58 -10.94 15.21
CA LEU A 56 -9.98 -9.54 15.08
C LEU A 56 -8.77 -8.65 14.78
N ARG A 57 -7.64 -8.89 15.44
CA ARG A 57 -6.39 -8.16 15.19
C ARG A 57 -5.86 -8.40 13.78
N ALA A 58 -5.76 -9.67 13.35
CA ALA A 58 -5.32 -10.01 12.00
C ALA A 58 -6.23 -9.40 10.93
N ARG A 59 -7.56 -9.42 11.16
CA ARG A 59 -8.52 -8.78 10.27
C ARG A 59 -8.32 -7.26 10.19
N ALA A 60 -8.03 -6.61 11.32
CA ALA A 60 -7.74 -5.18 11.35
C ALA A 60 -6.43 -4.84 10.60
N GLU A 61 -5.39 -5.66 10.75
CA GLU A 61 -4.12 -5.51 10.03
C GLU A 61 -4.31 -5.63 8.52
N ILE A 62 -5.09 -6.61 8.05
CA ILE A 62 -5.42 -6.78 6.63
C ILE A 62 -6.18 -5.55 6.11
N ALA A 63 -7.16 -5.05 6.86
CA ALA A 63 -7.91 -3.85 6.48
C ALA A 63 -7.00 -2.61 6.38
N ASN A 64 -6.08 -2.43 7.33
CA ASN A 64 -5.11 -1.35 7.31
C ASN A 64 -4.14 -1.47 6.12
N MET A 65 -3.64 -2.67 5.83
CA MET A 65 -2.76 -2.93 4.69
C MET A 65 -3.48 -2.66 3.36
N ALA A 66 -4.75 -3.06 3.24
CA ALA A 66 -5.56 -2.80 2.05
C ALA A 66 -5.77 -1.28 1.83
N ASN A 67 -6.12 -0.55 2.90
CA ASN A 67 -6.27 0.91 2.84
C ASN A 67 -4.97 1.61 2.48
N ARG A 68 -3.85 1.18 3.08
CA ARG A 68 -2.52 1.69 2.75
C ARG A 68 -2.16 1.43 1.28
N GLY A 69 -2.36 0.21 0.81
CA GLY A 69 -2.08 -0.17 -0.58
C GLY A 69 -2.96 0.59 -1.59
N LYS A 70 -4.21 0.91 -1.24
CA LYS A 70 -5.07 1.77 -2.05
C LYS A 70 -4.48 3.18 -2.15
N ASN A 71 -4.12 3.79 -1.01
CA ASN A 71 -3.53 5.13 -1.00
C ASN A 71 -2.21 5.21 -1.78
N GLU A 72 -1.34 4.21 -1.63
CA GLU A 72 -0.06 4.14 -2.37
C GLU A 72 -0.30 4.03 -3.88
N ARG A 73 -1.28 3.22 -4.32
CA ARG A 73 -1.68 3.14 -5.74
C ARG A 73 -2.21 4.46 -6.27
N GLU A 74 -3.07 5.15 -5.52
CA GLU A 74 -3.60 6.46 -5.89
C GLU A 74 -2.48 7.50 -6.02
N GLN A 75 -1.51 7.50 -5.09
CA GLN A 75 -0.34 8.38 -5.16
C GLN A 75 0.53 8.06 -6.38
N LEU A 76 0.82 6.79 -6.65
CA LEU A 76 1.58 6.39 -7.83
C LEU A 76 0.89 6.82 -9.12
N GLN A 77 -0.43 6.67 -9.20
CA GLN A 77 -1.20 7.12 -10.36
C GLN A 77 -1.14 8.64 -10.51
N LYS A 78 -1.31 9.39 -9.41
CA LYS A 78 -1.26 10.86 -9.39
C LYS A 78 0.09 11.42 -9.82
N TYR A 79 1.20 10.77 -9.44
CA TYR A 79 2.55 11.29 -9.68
C TYR A 79 3.32 10.54 -10.79
N ARG A 80 2.66 9.65 -11.54
CA ARG A 80 3.28 8.81 -12.58
C ARG A 80 4.02 9.62 -13.65
N SER A 81 3.44 10.73 -14.09
CA SER A 81 3.95 11.59 -15.16
C SER A 81 4.98 12.62 -14.68
N GLN A 82 5.14 12.78 -13.36
CA GLN A 82 5.91 13.88 -12.75
C GLN A 82 7.37 13.90 -13.21
N ASP A 83 8.07 12.77 -13.14
CA ASP A 83 9.51 12.73 -13.43
C ASP A 83 9.82 12.89 -14.91
N LEU A 84 8.92 12.41 -15.77
CA LEU A 84 9.00 12.66 -17.21
C LEU A 84 8.77 14.13 -17.52
N ALA A 85 7.71 14.73 -16.97
CA ALA A 85 7.40 16.13 -17.16
C ALA A 85 8.55 17.05 -16.71
N LYS A 86 9.14 16.80 -15.53
CA LYS A 86 10.33 17.51 -15.04
C LYS A 86 11.50 17.45 -16.03
N LYS A 87 11.72 16.31 -16.68
CA LYS A 87 12.79 16.15 -17.68
C LYS A 87 12.47 16.82 -19.01
N LEU A 88 11.19 17.03 -19.32
CA LEU A 88 10.74 17.73 -20.54
C LEU A 88 10.75 19.26 -20.39
N LEU A 89 10.65 19.79 -19.17
CA LEU A 89 10.65 21.25 -18.92
C LEU A 89 11.79 22.01 -19.62
N PRO A 90 13.07 21.59 -19.55
CA PRO A 90 14.14 22.33 -20.23
C PRO A 90 13.95 22.40 -21.75
N SER A 91 13.34 21.38 -22.36
CA SER A 91 13.04 21.37 -23.79
C SER A 91 11.90 22.34 -24.12
N ILE A 92 10.87 22.40 -23.28
CA ILE A 92 9.77 23.36 -23.38
C ILE A 92 10.31 24.79 -23.26
N ASP A 93 11.16 25.05 -22.27
CA ASP A 93 11.81 26.36 -22.09
C ASP A 93 12.66 26.76 -23.30
N ASN A 94 13.35 25.80 -23.92
CA ASN A 94 14.11 26.04 -25.14
C ASN A 94 13.22 26.34 -26.34
N LEU A 95 12.07 25.67 -26.48
CA LEU A 95 11.07 25.96 -27.51
C LEU A 95 10.46 27.35 -27.32
N GLU A 96 10.10 27.71 -26.09
CA GLU A 96 9.63 29.06 -25.74
C GLU A 96 10.67 30.12 -26.09
N ARG A 97 11.95 29.87 -25.76
CA ARG A 97 13.07 30.77 -26.12
C ARG A 97 13.27 30.88 -27.63
N ALA A 98 13.14 29.79 -28.37
CA ALA A 98 13.22 29.81 -29.82
C ALA A 98 12.07 30.64 -30.43
N LEU A 99 10.85 30.47 -29.92
CA LEU A 99 9.67 31.24 -30.34
C LEU A 99 9.77 32.73 -29.98
N ALA A 100 10.52 33.10 -28.94
CA ALA A 100 10.78 34.50 -28.62
C ALA A 100 11.71 35.21 -29.63
N THR A 101 12.39 34.46 -30.51
CA THR A 101 13.29 35.03 -31.52
C THR A 101 12.49 35.75 -32.61
N GLU A 102 12.97 36.94 -33.01
CA GLU A 102 12.41 37.69 -34.13
C GLU A 102 12.77 37.02 -35.45
N VAL A 103 11.82 37.02 -36.38
CA VAL A 103 11.97 36.41 -37.69
C VAL A 103 11.53 37.39 -38.75
N SER A 104 12.37 37.59 -39.76
CA SER A 104 12.25 38.68 -40.74
C SER A 104 11.76 38.24 -42.11
N ASP A 105 11.68 36.94 -42.37
CA ASP A 105 11.26 36.36 -43.66
C ASP A 105 10.03 35.43 -43.53
N ASP A 106 9.28 35.30 -44.62
CA ASP A 106 8.04 34.51 -44.66
C ASP A 106 8.25 33.02 -44.37
N GLN A 107 9.40 32.44 -44.78
CA GLN A 107 9.71 31.04 -44.49
C GLN A 107 9.93 30.84 -43.00
N GLY A 108 10.68 31.73 -42.36
CA GLY A 108 10.90 31.73 -40.93
C GLY A 108 9.60 31.97 -40.13
N ALA A 109 8.69 32.82 -40.61
CA ALA A 109 7.37 33.00 -40.01
C ALA A 109 6.53 31.71 -40.06
N GLY A 110 6.56 31.01 -41.19
CA GLY A 110 5.90 29.70 -41.35
C GLY A 110 6.47 28.63 -40.41
N LEU A 111 7.79 28.57 -40.25
CA LEU A 111 8.45 27.65 -39.32
C LEU A 111 8.08 27.97 -37.87
N LYS A 112 8.10 29.24 -37.48
CA LYS A 112 7.73 29.70 -36.13
C LYS A 112 6.32 29.26 -35.76
N LYS A 113 5.36 29.42 -36.69
CA LYS A 113 3.98 28.94 -36.52
C LYS A 113 3.91 27.42 -36.32
N GLY A 114 4.68 26.65 -37.09
CA GLY A 114 4.75 25.20 -36.92
C GLY A 114 5.26 24.78 -35.55
N VAL A 115 6.31 25.45 -35.06
CA VAL A 115 6.87 25.21 -33.71
C VAL A 115 5.88 25.59 -32.61
N GLU A 116 5.14 26.69 -32.79
CA GLU A 116 4.09 27.13 -31.86
C GLU A 116 2.99 26.07 -31.71
N MET A 117 2.52 25.50 -32.82
CA MET A 117 1.53 24.41 -32.81
C MET A 117 2.03 23.16 -32.05
N VAL A 118 3.32 22.83 -32.19
CA VAL A 118 3.92 21.69 -31.46
C VAL A 118 4.00 22.00 -29.96
N LEU A 119 4.38 23.21 -29.58
CA LEU A 119 4.43 23.62 -28.18
C LEU A 119 3.03 23.60 -27.55
N GLU A 120 2.01 24.07 -28.26
CA GLU A 120 0.62 24.01 -27.81
C GLU A 120 0.14 22.57 -27.64
N SER A 121 0.38 21.70 -28.63
CA SER A 121 0.05 20.26 -28.52
C SER A 121 0.75 19.59 -27.34
N LEU A 122 2.00 19.97 -27.04
CA LEU A 122 2.74 19.42 -25.91
C LEU A 122 2.18 19.92 -24.57
N ARG A 123 1.75 21.19 -24.49
CA ARG A 123 1.08 21.72 -23.30
C ARG A 123 -0.25 21.01 -23.05
N ASN A 124 -1.07 20.82 -24.08
CA ASN A 124 -2.33 20.09 -23.95
C ASN A 124 -2.11 18.65 -23.45
N ALA A 125 -1.07 17.96 -23.95
CA ALA A 125 -0.73 16.62 -23.47
C ALA A 125 -0.29 16.60 -21.99
N LEU A 126 0.38 17.65 -21.50
CA LEU A 126 0.71 17.79 -20.08
C LEU A 126 -0.52 18.06 -19.23
N GLU A 127 -1.44 18.91 -19.71
CA GLU A 127 -2.72 19.20 -19.03
C GLU A 127 -3.59 17.94 -18.90
N GLU A 128 -3.64 17.09 -19.94
CA GLU A 128 -4.34 15.79 -19.89
C GLU A 128 -3.77 14.83 -18.83
N GLU A 129 -2.46 14.92 -18.55
CA GLU A 129 -1.80 14.19 -17.46
C GLU A 129 -1.87 14.95 -16.10
N GLY A 130 -2.68 16.01 -16.01
CA GLY A 130 -2.92 16.78 -14.79
C GLY A 130 -1.80 17.76 -14.41
N ILE A 131 -0.95 18.15 -15.37
CA ILE A 131 0.19 19.05 -15.16
C ILE A 131 -0.12 20.40 -15.78
N GLU A 132 -0.30 21.41 -14.94
CA GLU A 132 -0.62 22.77 -15.36
C GLU A 132 0.54 23.73 -15.13
N LYS A 133 0.62 24.78 -15.96
CA LYS A 133 1.58 25.86 -15.77
C LYS A 133 1.17 26.71 -14.56
N ILE A 134 2.14 27.01 -13.70
CA ILE A 134 1.93 27.93 -12.58
C ILE A 134 1.75 29.36 -13.14
N PRO A 135 0.72 30.12 -12.72
CA PRO A 135 0.57 31.52 -13.13
C PRO A 135 1.81 32.33 -12.72
N ALA A 136 2.26 33.20 -13.62
CA ALA A 136 3.43 34.06 -13.43
C ALA A 136 3.16 35.23 -12.48
#